data_AF-A0A519YZ15-F1
#
_entry.id   AF-A0A519YZ15-F1
#
_cell.length_a   1.000
_cell.length_b   1.000
_cell.length_c   1.000
_cell.angle_alpha   90.00
_cell.angle_beta   90.00
_cell.angle_gamma   90.00
#
_symmetry.space_group_name_H-M   'P 1'
#
loop_
_entity.id
_entity.type
_entity.pdbx_description
1 polymer ?
#
loop_
_entity_poly.entity_id
_entity_poly.type
_entity_poly.pdbx_seq_one_letter_code
_entity_poly.pdbx_strand_id
1 'polypeptide(L)'
;MRSMKKLTFLILLLLSACTTIAPTRAPLLSPFGDGTQWIVWEDMQFVAKLNDHTQLSIIVPRGFVTDLASTPKEIWSIYPPFGKYLSAAILHDYLYWRQECEPKEADEIIYQTMRDAGVDQATQSRFYAALQAAGDAAWVKNKSERANHLVRVIPSRYLSISAGLLRPTTLWPQLRKELHKSNIFDEPTTDGESIKQACKALGNEIVVKSGISAIVLGK
;
A
#
# COMPACT_ATOMS: atom_id res chain seq x y z
N MET A 1 -42.56 43.86 -29.97
CA MET A 1 -41.70 42.72 -30.38
C MET A 1 -40.87 42.27 -29.18
N ARG A 2 -40.99 40.98 -28.83
CA ARG A 2 -40.45 40.34 -27.60
C ARG A 2 -38.93 40.18 -27.71
N SER A 3 -38.18 40.79 -26.78
CA SER A 3 -36.73 40.62 -26.68
C SER A 3 -36.42 39.21 -26.12
N MET A 4 -35.86 38.34 -26.96
CA MET A 4 -35.36 37.02 -26.56
C MET A 4 -34.06 37.19 -25.80
N LYS A 5 -34.10 37.09 -24.47
CA LYS A 5 -32.90 36.92 -23.65
C LYS A 5 -32.32 35.54 -23.94
N LYS A 6 -31.18 35.48 -24.65
CA LYS A 6 -30.39 34.26 -24.82
C LYS A 6 -29.85 33.86 -23.44
N LEU A 7 -30.39 32.78 -22.89
CA LEU A 7 -29.90 32.18 -21.65
C LEU A 7 -28.69 31.30 -22.01
N THR A 8 -27.49 31.85 -21.88
CA THR A 8 -26.24 31.11 -22.08
C THR A 8 -26.02 30.22 -20.85
N PHE A 9 -26.21 28.92 -21.00
CA PHE A 9 -25.94 27.93 -19.94
C PHE A 9 -24.42 27.72 -19.88
N LEU A 10 -23.74 28.39 -18.93
CA LEU A 10 -22.33 28.17 -18.65
C LEU A 10 -22.20 26.84 -17.88
N ILE A 11 -21.95 25.73 -18.58
CA ILE A 11 -21.58 24.46 -17.95
C ILE A 11 -20.18 24.66 -17.38
N LEU A 12 -20.11 25.04 -16.10
CA LEU A 12 -18.88 25.05 -15.33
C LEU A 12 -18.47 23.58 -15.13
N LEU A 13 -17.60 23.07 -16.01
CA LEU A 13 -16.87 21.83 -15.77
C LEU A 13 -15.99 22.09 -14.54
N LEU A 14 -16.53 21.82 -13.35
CA LEU A 14 -15.75 21.63 -12.15
C LEU A 14 -14.90 20.38 -12.40
N LEU A 15 -13.68 20.59 -12.89
CA LEU A 15 -12.60 19.62 -12.76
C LEU A 15 -12.45 19.43 -11.25
N SER A 16 -13.18 18.46 -10.69
CA SER A 16 -12.91 17.99 -9.35
C SER A 16 -11.50 17.46 -9.40
N ALA A 17 -10.54 18.24 -8.89
CA ALA A 17 -9.28 17.66 -8.46
C ALA A 17 -9.68 16.46 -7.59
N CYS A 18 -9.23 15.28 -8.00
CA CYS A 18 -9.40 14.08 -7.22
C CYS A 18 -8.01 13.79 -6.67
N THR A 19 -7.95 13.52 -5.38
CA THR A 19 -6.76 12.99 -4.75
C THR A 19 -6.30 11.75 -5.49
N THR A 20 -5.02 11.68 -5.83
CA THR A 20 -4.42 10.51 -6.49
C THR A 20 -3.19 10.07 -5.74
N ILE A 21 -2.91 8.78 -5.74
CA ILE A 21 -1.74 8.13 -5.16
C ILE A 21 -1.25 7.09 -6.16
N ALA A 22 -0.07 7.33 -6.75
CA ALA A 22 0.48 6.43 -7.75
C ALA A 22 1.98 6.19 -7.52
N PRO A 23 2.47 4.96 -7.75
CA PRO A 23 3.90 4.68 -7.75
C PRO A 23 4.58 5.35 -8.96
N THR A 24 5.81 5.85 -8.78
CA THR A 24 6.58 6.48 -9.87
C THR A 24 7.16 5.49 -10.87
N ARG A 25 7.22 4.20 -10.52
CA ARG A 25 7.76 3.12 -11.34
C ARG A 25 7.08 1.78 -11.01
N ALA A 26 7.27 0.79 -11.89
CA ALA A 26 6.86 -0.58 -11.61
C ALA A 26 7.70 -1.19 -10.47
N PRO A 27 7.12 -2.06 -9.62
CA PRO A 27 7.86 -2.70 -8.53
C PRO A 27 8.90 -3.69 -9.08
N LEU A 28 10.13 -3.62 -8.56
CA LEU A 28 11.16 -4.65 -8.80
C LEU A 28 11.18 -5.63 -7.63
N LEU A 29 10.71 -6.85 -7.88
CA LEU A 29 10.48 -7.87 -6.83
C LEU A 29 11.21 -9.18 -7.14
N SER A 30 11.65 -9.88 -6.09
CA SER A 30 11.97 -11.30 -6.18
C SER A 30 11.29 -12.09 -5.07
N PRO A 31 10.80 -13.31 -5.34
CA PRO A 31 10.22 -14.15 -4.31
C PRO A 31 11.31 -14.76 -3.43
N PHE A 32 10.97 -15.09 -2.19
CA PHE A 32 11.70 -16.08 -1.40
C PHE A 32 11.45 -17.50 -1.97
N GLY A 33 12.23 -18.48 -1.52
CA GLY A 33 12.27 -19.82 -2.09
C GLY A 33 10.95 -20.60 -2.09
N ASP A 34 9.97 -20.20 -1.27
CA ASP A 34 8.62 -20.79 -1.22
C ASP A 34 7.53 -19.91 -1.89
N GLY A 35 7.90 -18.75 -2.43
CA GLY A 35 6.98 -17.81 -3.06
C GLY A 35 5.97 -17.15 -2.13
N THR A 36 6.12 -17.29 -0.81
CA THR A 36 5.15 -16.74 0.17
C THR A 36 5.39 -15.27 0.51
N GLN A 37 6.60 -14.78 0.26
CA GLN A 37 7.04 -13.42 0.57
C GLN A 37 7.95 -12.93 -0.55
N TRP A 38 8.05 -11.62 -0.68
CA TRP A 38 8.76 -10.93 -1.75
C TRP A 38 9.65 -9.83 -1.20
N ILE A 39 10.82 -9.64 -1.81
CA ILE A 39 11.74 -8.54 -1.51
C ILE A 39 11.50 -7.42 -2.52
N VAL A 40 11.33 -6.20 -2.03
CA VAL A 40 11.38 -4.97 -2.82
C VAL A 40 12.84 -4.57 -3.06
N TRP A 41 13.29 -4.51 -4.32
CA TRP A 41 14.70 -4.25 -4.65
C TRP A 41 15.04 -2.78 -4.88
N GLU A 42 14.05 -1.91 -5.04
CA GLU A 42 14.25 -0.48 -5.23
C GLU A 42 13.25 0.29 -4.39
N ASP A 43 13.64 1.49 -3.94
CA ASP A 43 12.71 2.40 -3.28
C ASP A 43 11.52 2.66 -4.20
N MET A 44 10.32 2.32 -3.71
CA MET A 44 9.07 2.60 -4.39
C MET A 44 8.49 3.89 -3.84
N GLN A 45 8.56 4.94 -4.65
CA GLN A 45 7.98 6.23 -4.30
C GLN A 45 6.52 6.31 -4.78
N PHE A 46 5.61 6.58 -3.85
CA PHE A 46 4.20 6.85 -4.09
C PHE A 46 3.93 8.33 -3.97
N VAL A 47 3.63 8.98 -5.10
CA VAL A 47 3.33 10.40 -5.14
C VAL A 47 1.83 10.60 -4.94
N ALA A 48 1.50 11.27 -3.83
CA ALA A 48 0.17 11.71 -3.49
C ALA A 48 -0.04 13.14 -4.00
N LYS A 49 -1.05 13.35 -4.85
CA LYS A 49 -1.48 14.69 -5.28
C LYS A 49 -2.80 15.01 -4.62
N LEU A 50 -2.83 16.05 -3.81
CA LEU A 50 -4.01 16.51 -3.08
C LEU A 50 -4.87 17.47 -3.92
N ASN A 51 -6.07 17.79 -3.44
CA ASN A 51 -7.02 18.64 -4.15
C ASN A 51 -6.56 20.10 -4.26
N ASP A 52 -5.76 20.56 -3.30
CA ASP A 52 -5.11 21.88 -3.31
C ASP A 52 -3.82 21.93 -4.15
N HIS A 53 -3.53 20.86 -4.89
CA HIS A 53 -2.32 20.63 -5.69
C HIS A 53 -1.04 20.41 -4.90
N THR A 54 -1.11 20.31 -3.56
CA THR A 54 0.01 19.88 -2.74
C THR A 54 0.44 18.46 -3.15
N GLN A 55 1.75 18.24 -3.22
CA GLN A 55 2.32 16.91 -3.48
C GLN A 55 3.04 16.39 -2.25
N LEU A 56 2.68 15.18 -1.83
CA LEU A 56 3.31 14.44 -0.75
C LEU A 56 3.86 13.13 -1.30
N SER A 57 4.79 12.51 -0.58
CA SER A 57 5.44 11.29 -1.03
C SER A 57 5.56 10.31 0.12
N ILE A 58 5.15 9.07 -0.13
CA ILE A 58 5.42 7.93 0.77
C ILE A 58 6.40 7.02 0.03
N ILE A 59 7.47 6.61 0.71
CA ILE A 59 8.48 5.72 0.12
C ILE A 59 8.42 4.37 0.84
N VAL A 60 8.24 3.30 0.07
CA VAL A 60 8.50 1.94 0.54
C VAL A 60 9.96 1.62 0.23
N PRO A 61 10.81 1.37 1.23
CA PRO A 61 12.25 1.28 1.04
C PRO A 61 12.65 -0.04 0.38
N ARG A 62 13.77 -0.01 -0.35
CA ARG A 62 14.51 -1.20 -0.75
C ARG A 62 14.76 -2.09 0.46
N GLY A 63 14.59 -3.40 0.27
CA GLY A 63 14.71 -4.42 1.29
C GLY A 63 13.42 -4.71 2.04
N PHE A 64 12.35 -3.94 1.82
CA PHE A 64 11.04 -4.26 2.39
C PHE A 64 10.54 -5.63 1.94
N VAL A 65 10.04 -6.41 2.89
CA VAL A 65 9.49 -7.75 2.69
C VAL A 65 7.97 -7.72 2.84
N THR A 66 7.27 -8.21 1.81
CA THR A 66 5.81 -8.12 1.65
C THR A 66 5.24 -9.48 1.21
N ASP A 67 4.01 -9.80 1.62
CA ASP A 67 3.23 -10.93 1.07
C ASP A 67 2.31 -10.51 -0.08
N LEU A 68 2.36 -9.24 -0.48
CA LEU A 68 1.47 -8.63 -1.45
C LEU A 68 0.03 -8.62 -0.89
N ALA A 69 -0.98 -9.02 -1.65
CA ALA A 69 -2.32 -9.15 -1.08
C ALA A 69 -2.42 -10.45 -0.26
N SER A 70 -2.58 -10.30 1.06
CA SER A 70 -2.82 -11.40 2.01
C SER A 70 -4.23 -12.01 1.89
N THR A 71 -4.58 -12.55 0.71
CA THR A 71 -5.88 -13.18 0.46
C THR A 71 -5.85 -14.69 0.74
N PRO A 72 -6.93 -15.28 1.31
CA PRO A 72 -7.03 -16.73 1.49
C PRO A 72 -6.87 -17.49 0.16
N LYS A 73 -6.19 -18.64 0.19
CA LYS A 73 -5.89 -19.44 -1.01
C LYS A 73 -7.13 -19.89 -1.77
N GLU A 74 -8.23 -20.10 -1.04
CA GLU A 74 -9.51 -20.57 -1.54
C GLU A 74 -10.15 -19.59 -2.54
N ILE A 75 -9.79 -18.30 -2.47
CA ILE A 75 -10.33 -17.25 -3.34
C ILE A 75 -9.33 -16.72 -4.37
N TRP A 76 -8.16 -17.35 -4.53
CA TRP A 76 -7.12 -16.90 -5.47
C TRP A 76 -7.55 -16.93 -6.94
N SER A 77 -8.59 -17.69 -7.29
CA SER A 77 -9.19 -17.64 -8.63
C SER A 77 -9.83 -16.28 -8.95
N ILE A 78 -10.18 -15.50 -7.92
CA ILE A 78 -10.82 -14.18 -8.02
C ILE A 78 -9.85 -13.08 -7.57
N TYR A 79 -9.21 -13.27 -6.42
CA TYR A 79 -8.31 -12.33 -5.78
C TYR A 79 -6.97 -12.99 -5.43
N PRO A 80 -6.11 -13.26 -6.43
CA PRO A 80 -4.77 -13.78 -6.18
C PRO A 80 -3.90 -12.77 -5.40
N PRO A 81 -2.75 -13.17 -4.82
CA PRO A 81 -1.89 -12.23 -4.08
C PRO A 81 -1.35 -11.06 -4.91
N PHE A 82 -1.32 -11.21 -6.24
CA PHE A 82 -0.85 -10.21 -7.20
C PHE A 82 -1.96 -9.82 -8.19
N GLY A 83 -1.86 -8.62 -8.77
CA GLY A 83 -2.84 -8.12 -9.74
C GLY A 83 -2.69 -6.61 -9.95
N LYS A 84 -3.73 -5.95 -10.44
CA LYS A 84 -3.74 -4.48 -10.58
C LYS A 84 -3.51 -3.75 -9.24
N TYR A 85 -3.87 -4.38 -8.13
CA TYR A 85 -3.65 -3.86 -6.76
C TYR A 85 -2.25 -4.14 -6.20
N LEU A 86 -1.33 -4.73 -6.97
CA LEU A 86 0.00 -5.14 -6.50
C LEU A 86 0.75 -4.03 -5.76
N SER A 87 0.94 -2.87 -6.40
CA SER A 87 1.64 -1.74 -5.77
C SER A 87 0.88 -1.16 -4.58
N ALA A 88 -0.46 -1.20 -4.60
CA ALA A 88 -1.29 -0.75 -3.49
C ALA A 88 -1.12 -1.66 -2.26
N ALA A 89 -1.05 -2.98 -2.47
CA ALA A 89 -0.80 -3.94 -1.39
C ALA A 89 0.60 -3.78 -0.79
N ILE A 90 1.63 -3.55 -1.61
CA ILE A 90 3.00 -3.28 -1.12
C ILE A 90 3.03 -2.02 -0.23
N LEU A 91 2.36 -0.94 -0.67
CA LEU A 91 2.24 0.28 0.13
C LEU A 91 1.52 0.01 1.45
N HIS A 92 0.40 -0.71 1.40
CA HIS A 92 -0.41 -1.04 2.58
C HIS A 92 0.39 -1.86 3.60
N ASP A 93 1.04 -2.93 3.17
CA ASP A 93 1.91 -3.76 4.02
C ASP A 93 2.95 -2.91 4.74
N TYR A 94 3.56 -1.95 4.03
CA TYR A 94 4.56 -1.06 4.60
C TYR A 94 3.95 -0.12 5.65
N LEU A 95 2.81 0.51 5.35
CA LEU A 95 2.11 1.38 6.31
C LEU A 95 1.64 0.61 7.55
N TYR A 96 1.14 -0.62 7.36
CA TYR A 96 0.73 -1.52 8.45
C TYR A 96 1.91 -2.00 9.30
N TRP A 97 3.08 -2.17 8.69
CA TRP A 97 4.30 -2.46 9.42
C TRP A 97 4.74 -1.25 10.24
N ARG A 98 4.86 -0.09 9.59
CA ARG A 98 5.48 1.09 10.17
C ARG A 98 4.63 1.83 11.20
N GLN A 99 3.31 1.83 11.03
CA GLN A 99 2.33 2.37 11.98
C GLN A 99 2.53 3.85 12.34
N GLU A 100 3.04 4.69 11.43
CA GLU A 100 2.93 6.16 11.61
C GLU A 100 1.56 6.71 11.21
N CYS A 101 0.83 5.96 10.38
CA CYS A 101 -0.57 6.20 10.03
C CYS A 101 -1.48 5.48 11.02
N GLU A 102 -2.73 5.91 11.13
CA GLU A 102 -3.76 5.09 11.76
C GLU A 102 -4.21 3.95 10.83
N PRO A 103 -4.70 2.81 11.34
CA PRO A 103 -5.15 1.69 10.51
C PRO A 103 -6.14 2.12 9.41
N LYS A 104 -7.10 2.96 9.79
CA LYS A 104 -8.10 3.52 8.87
C LYS A 104 -7.48 4.34 7.74
N GLU A 105 -6.46 5.15 8.02
CA GLU A 105 -5.77 5.97 7.02
C GLU A 105 -5.05 5.06 6.02
N ALA A 106 -4.36 4.02 6.50
CA ALA A 106 -3.71 3.04 5.63
C ALA A 106 -4.72 2.28 4.75
N ASP A 107 -5.89 1.91 5.29
CA ASP A 107 -6.97 1.23 4.56
C ASP A 107 -7.63 2.15 3.50
N GLU A 108 -7.76 3.44 3.79
CA GLU A 108 -8.21 4.45 2.83
C GLU A 108 -7.19 4.66 1.71
N ILE A 109 -5.90 4.70 2.06
CA ILE A 109 -4.80 4.86 1.11
C ILE A 109 -4.73 3.70 0.14
N ILE A 110 -4.84 2.44 0.58
CA ILE A 110 -4.85 1.30 -0.35
C ILE A 110 -6.08 1.35 -1.25
N TYR A 111 -7.25 1.73 -0.73
CA TYR A 111 -8.46 1.89 -1.52
C TYR A 111 -8.28 2.91 -2.65
N GLN A 112 -7.73 4.09 -2.34
CA GLN A 112 -7.43 5.12 -3.34
C GLN A 112 -6.32 4.67 -4.31
N THR A 113 -5.24 4.05 -3.81
CA THR A 113 -4.15 3.56 -4.67
C THR A 113 -4.62 2.48 -5.65
N MET A 114 -5.53 1.59 -5.23
CA MET A 114 -6.19 0.62 -6.12
C MET A 114 -7.03 1.31 -7.20
N ARG A 115 -7.77 2.36 -6.83
CA ARG A 115 -8.55 3.16 -7.77
C ARG A 115 -7.66 3.78 -8.84
N ASP A 116 -6.55 4.36 -8.44
CA ASP A 116 -5.59 4.99 -9.35
C ASP A 116 -4.85 3.96 -10.23
N ALA A 117 -4.74 2.72 -9.76
CA ALA A 117 -4.25 1.58 -10.56
C ALA A 117 -5.32 0.97 -11.50
N GLY A 118 -6.54 1.52 -11.56
CA GLY A 118 -7.60 1.06 -12.44
C GLY A 118 -8.22 -0.28 -12.03
N VAL A 119 -8.21 -0.59 -10.73
CA VAL A 119 -9.04 -1.65 -10.13
C VAL A 119 -10.50 -1.19 -10.16
N ASP A 120 -11.45 -2.08 -10.42
CA ASP A 120 -12.88 -1.72 -10.43
C ASP A 120 -13.40 -1.37 -9.04
N GLN A 121 -14.48 -0.58 -8.97
CA GLN A 121 -14.99 -0.08 -7.69
C GLN A 121 -15.44 -1.22 -6.76
N ALA A 122 -16.03 -2.30 -7.29
CA ALA A 122 -16.49 -3.41 -6.46
C ALA A 122 -15.32 -4.12 -5.79
N THR A 123 -14.25 -4.41 -6.53
CA THR A 123 -13.01 -4.98 -5.97
C THR A 123 -12.38 -4.07 -4.93
N GLN A 124 -12.26 -2.75 -5.20
CA GLN A 124 -11.77 -1.79 -4.21
C GLN A 124 -12.57 -1.87 -2.90
N SER A 125 -13.90 -1.86 -3.01
CA SER A 125 -14.82 -1.87 -1.87
C SER A 125 -14.75 -3.17 -1.07
N ARG A 126 -14.56 -4.31 -1.74
CA ARG A 126 -14.42 -5.63 -1.09
C ARG A 126 -13.11 -5.74 -0.33
N PHE A 127 -12.00 -5.26 -0.90
CA PHE A 127 -10.72 -5.19 -0.20
C PHE A 127 -10.83 -4.30 1.04
N TYR A 128 -11.41 -3.10 0.91
CA TYR A 128 -11.62 -2.20 2.04
C TYR A 128 -12.50 -2.84 3.13
N ALA A 129 -13.60 -3.49 2.76
CA ALA A 129 -14.47 -4.18 3.73
C ALA A 129 -13.76 -5.35 4.42
N ALA A 130 -12.90 -6.10 3.71
CA ALA A 130 -12.11 -7.17 4.29
C ALA A 130 -11.07 -6.64 5.31
N LEU A 131 -10.41 -5.52 4.99
CA LEU A 131 -9.48 -4.85 5.92
C LEU A 131 -10.19 -4.37 7.18
N GLN A 132 -11.36 -3.74 7.05
CA GLN A 132 -12.17 -3.33 8.20
C GLN A 132 -12.63 -4.51 9.08
N ALA A 133 -12.80 -5.71 8.49
CA ALA A 133 -13.25 -6.89 9.22
C ALA A 133 -12.12 -7.70 9.87
N ALA A 134 -10.91 -7.67 9.30
CA ALA A 134 -9.82 -8.58 9.67
C ALA A 134 -8.44 -7.92 9.86
N GLY A 135 -8.29 -6.63 9.53
CA GLY A 135 -7.03 -5.89 9.54
C GLY A 135 -6.42 -5.73 10.94
N ASP A 136 -7.24 -5.62 11.98
CA ASP A 136 -6.80 -5.44 13.37
C ASP A 136 -5.83 -6.53 13.83
N ALA A 137 -6.06 -7.78 13.42
CA ALA A 137 -5.18 -8.89 13.77
C ALA A 137 -3.78 -8.71 13.17
N ALA A 138 -3.69 -8.29 11.91
CA ALA A 138 -2.42 -8.00 11.25
C ALA A 138 -1.74 -6.77 11.86
N TRP A 139 -2.51 -5.73 12.19
CA TRP A 139 -2.03 -4.51 12.85
C TRP A 139 -1.38 -4.81 14.21
N VAL A 140 -2.08 -5.54 15.07
CA VAL A 140 -1.57 -5.94 16.41
C VAL A 140 -0.34 -6.84 16.28
N LYS A 141 -0.37 -7.79 15.34
CA LYS A 141 0.77 -8.67 15.06
C LYS A 141 2.00 -7.88 14.64
N ASN A 142 1.88 -6.96 13.68
CA ASN A 142 2.99 -6.13 13.22
C ASN A 142 3.59 -5.28 14.35
N LYS A 143 2.73 -4.67 15.17
CA LYS A 143 3.16 -3.92 16.36
C LYS A 143 3.98 -4.78 17.32
N SER A 144 3.51 -5.99 17.59
CA SER A 144 4.22 -6.96 18.44
C SER A 144 5.56 -7.37 17.84
N GLU A 145 5.59 -7.73 16.55
CA GLU A 145 6.82 -8.15 15.87
C GLU A 145 7.88 -7.04 15.85
N ARG A 146 7.47 -5.78 15.65
CA ARG A 146 8.35 -4.61 15.73
C ARG A 146 8.89 -4.37 17.13
N ALA A 147 8.04 -4.46 18.15
CA ALA A 147 8.48 -4.34 19.54
C ALA A 147 9.49 -5.42 19.92
N ASN A 148 9.42 -6.59 19.26
CA ASN A 148 10.39 -7.68 19.37
C ASN A 148 11.56 -7.57 18.38
N HIS A 149 11.77 -6.40 17.76
CA HIS A 149 12.89 -6.13 16.86
C HIS A 149 13.03 -7.08 15.66
N LEU A 150 11.92 -7.68 15.22
CA LEU A 150 11.93 -8.52 14.03
C LEU A 150 12.04 -7.67 12.77
N VAL A 151 12.91 -8.06 11.85
CA VAL A 151 13.13 -7.33 10.60
C VAL A 151 11.95 -7.52 9.64
N ARG A 152 11.53 -6.44 8.96
CA ARG A 152 10.70 -6.45 7.75
C ARG A 152 11.34 -5.63 6.63
N VAL A 153 12.34 -4.80 6.92
CA VAL A 153 13.18 -4.09 5.95
C VAL A 153 14.62 -4.60 6.09
N ILE A 154 15.03 -5.49 5.19
CA ILE A 154 16.37 -6.07 5.21
C ILE A 154 17.39 -4.97 4.90
N PRO A 155 18.38 -4.73 5.77
CA PRO A 155 19.39 -3.71 5.51
C PRO A 155 20.17 -3.99 4.22
N SER A 156 20.46 -2.94 3.45
CA SER A 156 21.03 -3.04 2.09
C SER A 156 22.30 -3.89 2.00
N ARG A 157 23.13 -3.91 3.05
CA ARG A 157 24.35 -4.73 3.11
C ARG A 157 24.08 -6.24 3.10
N TYR A 158 22.89 -6.68 3.52
CA TYR A 158 22.47 -8.08 3.52
C TYR A 158 21.62 -8.45 2.31
N LEU A 159 21.32 -7.50 1.43
CA LEU A 159 20.64 -7.75 0.15
C LEU A 159 21.58 -8.27 -0.95
N SER A 160 22.89 -8.27 -0.73
CA SER A 160 23.84 -8.81 -1.71
C SER A 160 23.96 -10.33 -1.60
N ILE A 161 23.95 -11.03 -2.74
CA ILE A 161 24.25 -12.47 -2.81
C ILE A 161 25.64 -12.77 -2.21
N SER A 162 26.59 -11.84 -2.33
CA SER A 162 27.93 -11.98 -1.75
C SER A 162 27.94 -12.00 -0.22
N ALA A 163 26.91 -11.48 0.44
CA ALA A 163 26.77 -11.55 1.90
C ALA A 163 26.42 -12.97 2.38
N GLY A 164 26.09 -13.89 1.48
CA GLY A 164 25.86 -15.32 1.78
C GLY A 164 24.54 -15.66 2.46
N LEU A 165 23.79 -14.67 2.96
CA LEU A 165 22.50 -14.83 3.63
C LEU A 165 21.33 -15.05 2.67
N LEU A 166 21.39 -14.47 1.47
CA LEU A 166 20.35 -14.61 0.44
C LEU A 166 20.80 -15.58 -0.64
N ARG A 167 20.25 -16.79 -0.58
CA ARG A 167 20.31 -17.82 -1.63
C ARG A 167 18.96 -17.95 -2.34
N PRO A 168 18.89 -18.43 -3.60
CA PRO A 168 17.63 -18.61 -4.32
C PRO A 168 16.58 -19.45 -3.59
N THR A 169 17.01 -20.39 -2.73
CA THR A 169 16.13 -21.29 -1.96
C THR A 169 15.85 -20.81 -0.54
N THR A 170 16.28 -19.59 -0.18
CA THR A 170 16.13 -19.05 1.18
C THR A 170 14.66 -18.84 1.50
N LEU A 171 14.22 -19.29 2.67
CA LEU A 171 12.87 -19.03 3.17
C LEU A 171 12.87 -17.80 4.08
N TRP A 172 11.87 -16.93 3.94
CA TRP A 172 11.76 -15.72 4.75
C TRP A 172 11.80 -16.00 6.27
N PRO A 173 11.05 -16.97 6.83
CA PRO A 173 11.09 -17.24 8.26
C PRO A 173 12.49 -17.62 8.77
N GLN A 174 13.28 -18.31 7.94
CA GLN A 174 14.64 -18.72 8.29
C GLN A 174 15.56 -17.49 8.28
N LEU A 175 15.54 -16.70 7.21
CA LEU A 175 16.36 -15.48 7.13
C LEU A 175 16.01 -14.52 8.28
N ARG A 176 14.73 -14.25 8.50
CA ARG A 176 14.26 -13.34 9.55
C ARG A 176 14.74 -13.77 10.94
N LYS A 177 14.72 -15.07 11.21
CA LYS A 177 15.26 -15.66 12.45
C LYS A 177 16.76 -15.45 12.58
N GLU A 178 17.53 -15.65 11.51
CA GLU A 178 18.98 -15.45 11.54
C GLU A 178 19.38 -13.97 11.66
N LEU A 179 18.65 -13.06 11.00
CA LEU A 179 18.83 -11.61 11.18
C LEU A 179 18.59 -11.22 12.64
N HIS A 180 17.48 -11.67 13.23
CA HIS A 180 17.14 -11.40 14.62
C HIS A 180 18.19 -11.98 15.59
N LYS A 181 18.63 -13.23 15.42
CA LYS A 181 19.71 -13.84 16.23
C LYS A 181 21.02 -13.06 16.14
N SER A 182 21.27 -12.44 15.00
CA SER A 182 22.47 -11.64 14.74
C SER A 182 22.36 -10.19 15.23
N ASN A 183 21.29 -9.85 15.97
CA ASN A 183 20.97 -8.48 16.40
C ASN A 183 20.93 -7.48 15.23
N ILE A 184 20.43 -7.93 14.08
CA ILE A 184 20.18 -7.07 12.92
C ILE A 184 18.74 -6.57 13.01
N PHE A 185 18.58 -5.26 12.88
CA PHE A 185 17.31 -4.57 13.00
C PHE A 185 16.90 -3.91 11.68
N ASP A 186 15.64 -3.47 11.61
CA ASP A 186 15.17 -2.66 10.49
C ASP A 186 15.99 -1.38 10.36
N GLU A 187 16.39 -1.06 9.13
CA GLU A 187 17.00 0.22 8.76
C GLU A 187 16.05 0.99 7.82
N PRO A 188 14.99 1.60 8.37
CA PRO A 188 14.08 2.41 7.57
C PRO A 188 14.82 3.66 7.07
N THR A 189 14.81 3.87 5.76
CA THR A 189 15.45 5.04 5.13
C THR A 189 14.55 6.28 5.11
N THR A 190 13.30 6.15 5.56
CA THR A 190 12.26 7.17 5.44
C THR A 190 11.95 7.85 6.77
N ASP A 191 11.82 9.17 6.73
CA ASP A 191 11.35 9.97 7.86
C ASP A 191 9.88 9.63 8.21
N GLY A 192 9.68 9.10 9.42
CA GLY A 192 8.35 8.73 9.92
C GLY A 192 7.40 9.92 10.08
N GLU A 193 7.93 11.13 10.32
CA GLU A 193 7.11 12.33 10.40
C GLU A 193 6.52 12.69 9.02
N SER A 194 7.31 12.58 7.96
CA SER A 194 6.84 12.74 6.59
C SER A 194 5.72 11.75 6.22
N ILE A 195 5.84 10.47 6.62
CA ILE A 195 4.78 9.46 6.40
C ILE A 195 3.50 9.85 7.14
N LYS A 196 3.62 10.25 8.41
CA LYS A 196 2.50 10.66 9.25
C LYS A 196 1.76 11.87 8.67
N GLN A 197 2.49 12.86 8.16
CA GLN A 197 1.92 14.03 7.50
C GLN A 197 1.17 13.65 6.22
N ALA A 198 1.77 12.78 5.40
CA ALA A 198 1.11 12.26 4.20
C ALA A 198 -0.18 11.52 4.52
N CYS A 199 -0.18 10.64 5.52
CA CYS A 199 -1.37 9.88 5.92
C CYS A 199 -2.51 10.75 6.43
N LYS A 200 -2.21 11.72 7.30
CA LYS A 200 -3.23 12.67 7.77
C LYS A 200 -3.81 13.51 6.65
N ALA A 201 -2.99 14.00 5.74
CA ALA A 201 -3.45 14.82 4.63
C ALA A 201 -4.35 14.01 3.69
N LEU A 202 -3.94 12.79 3.34
CA LEU A 202 -4.69 11.88 2.49
C LEU A 202 -6.01 11.40 3.11
N GLY A 203 -6.01 11.04 4.40
CA GLY A 203 -7.21 10.57 5.10
C GLY A 203 -8.35 11.60 5.15
N ASN A 204 -8.03 12.89 5.02
CA ASN A 204 -9.03 13.96 4.95
C ASN A 204 -9.64 14.15 3.56
N GLU A 205 -9.01 13.64 2.50
CA GLU A 205 -9.48 13.83 1.13
C GLU A 205 -10.04 12.56 0.48
N ILE A 206 -9.63 11.39 0.94
CA ILE A 206 -10.05 10.12 0.35
C ILE A 206 -11.51 9.83 0.67
N VAL A 207 -12.33 9.74 -0.37
CA VAL A 207 -13.72 9.30 -0.27
C VAL A 207 -13.84 7.82 -0.63
N VAL A 208 -14.09 6.99 0.38
CA VAL A 208 -14.37 5.56 0.22
C VAL A 208 -15.84 5.34 -0.09
N LYS A 209 -16.11 4.60 -1.17
CA LYS A 209 -17.46 4.12 -1.49
C LYS A 209 -17.57 2.66 -1.07
N SER A 210 -18.05 2.39 0.14
CA SER A 210 -18.08 1.04 0.74
C SER A 210 -19.48 0.48 1.06
N GLY A 211 -20.56 1.15 0.65
CA GLY A 211 -21.93 0.64 0.86
C GLY A 211 -22.23 -0.64 0.06
N ILE A 212 -23.30 -1.37 0.42
CA ILE A 212 -23.71 -2.65 -0.22
C ILE A 212 -23.77 -2.51 -1.76
N SER A 213 -24.31 -1.40 -2.26
CA SER A 213 -24.35 -1.13 -3.71
C SER A 213 -22.95 -1.04 -4.34
N ALA A 214 -21.99 -0.41 -3.66
CA ALA A 214 -20.61 -0.35 -4.15
C ALA A 214 -19.93 -1.72 -4.16
N ILE A 215 -20.19 -2.56 -3.16
CA ILE A 215 -19.64 -3.92 -3.04
C ILE A 215 -20.21 -4.87 -4.11
N VAL A 216 -21.49 -4.75 -4.42
CA VAL A 216 -22.21 -5.68 -5.31
C VAL A 216 -22.25 -5.19 -6.76
N LEU A 217 -22.46 -3.89 -6.98
CA LEU A 217 -22.77 -3.30 -8.28
C LEU A 217 -21.76 -2.23 -8.73
N GLY A 218 -20.70 -2.00 -7.96
CA GLY A 218 -19.66 -1.04 -8.33
C GLY A 218 -19.08 -1.38 -9.71
N LYS A 219 -19.16 -0.43 -10.64
CA LYS A 219 -18.50 -0.51 -11.96
C LYS A 219 -17.19 0.24 -11.89
#